data_AF-A0A200RAW6-F1
#
_entry.id   AF-A0A200RAW6-F1
#
_cell.length_a   1.000
_cell.length_b   1.000
_cell.length_c   1.000
_cell.angle_alpha   90.00
_cell.angle_beta   90.00
_cell.angle_gamma   90.00
#
_symmetry.space_group_name_H-M   'P 1'
#
loop_
_entity.id
_entity.type
_entity.pdbx_description
1 polymer ?
#
loop_
_entity_poly.entity_id
_entity_poly.type
_entity_poly.pdbx_seq_one_letter_code
_entity_poly.pdbx_strand_id
1 'polypeptide(L)'
;MVATNQIKALLSLFLSTPFLLLVISGFFCSNIINGHGFSIREACIRDIQQAFTENKLTSRQLVEFYLHEIQTLNPLLRAVIDVNPDALDLADKADWERSRMMIRMRTNKLLQKDHHHHHHCSSSSRYDLGELHGIPVLLKDTIATKDKLNTTAGSYALLGSVVPRDAGVVKRLRRSGALIMGKASLSEWAHIRSFQNPDGWRAGAVLVDNLEIDNVDVILHPSQSGELTAMVAEFKQSVNVYLKELITSPVRSLADVIAFNEENPELEKMDVFDQDMLVEAESTSGMDSAEVKDAVEKLERLSIDGFERMMMVNELDAMVSAGWSAAAAVLAIGGHPGISVPAAYDSDGMPVGICFGGLRGSEPKLIEIAYAFEQMTLIRKPPFLKTLRT
;
A
#
# COMPACT_ATOMS: atom_id res chain seq x y z
N MET A 1 -67.17 -5.75 31.44
CA MET A 1 -68.21 -6.76 31.66
C MET A 1 -69.24 -6.60 30.55
N VAL A 2 -69.28 -7.56 29.60
CA VAL A 2 -70.44 -8.00 28.77
C VAL A 2 -71.22 -6.94 27.95
N ALA A 3 -71.67 -7.11 26.71
CA ALA A 3 -71.37 -7.95 25.56
C ALA A 3 -72.35 -7.54 24.43
N THR A 4 -71.93 -7.76 23.18
CA THR A 4 -72.69 -8.31 22.03
C THR A 4 -73.97 -7.68 21.43
N ASN A 5 -73.95 -7.77 20.08
CA ASN A 5 -75.05 -8.12 19.14
C ASN A 5 -75.89 -6.93 18.61
N GLN A 6 -76.23 -6.79 17.32
CA GLN A 6 -76.69 -7.82 16.38
C GLN A 6 -76.40 -7.54 14.89
N ILE A 7 -76.18 -8.64 14.17
CA ILE A 7 -76.28 -8.86 12.73
C ILE A 7 -77.74 -9.23 12.40
N LYS A 8 -78.33 -8.67 11.32
CA LYS A 8 -79.05 -9.38 10.24
C LYS A 8 -79.91 -8.47 9.35
N ALA A 9 -79.99 -8.90 8.08
CA ALA A 9 -81.03 -8.69 7.06
C ALA A 9 -80.88 -7.48 6.10
N LEU A 10 -81.14 -7.59 4.79
CA LEU A 10 -81.16 -8.68 3.81
C LEU A 10 -81.44 -8.03 2.43
N LEU A 11 -80.66 -8.39 1.41
CA LEU A 11 -81.00 -8.57 -0.01
C LEU A 11 -81.56 -7.45 -0.94
N SER A 12 -80.99 -7.52 -2.17
CA SER A 12 -81.53 -7.24 -3.53
C SER A 12 -81.26 -5.83 -4.11
N LEU A 13 -80.83 -5.59 -5.36
CA LEU A 13 -80.85 -6.33 -6.65
C LEU A 13 -79.69 -5.89 -7.58
N PHE A 14 -79.16 -6.84 -8.38
CA PHE A 14 -78.75 -6.80 -9.82
C PHE A 14 -77.60 -5.86 -10.27
N LEU A 15 -76.45 -6.36 -10.76
CA LEU A 15 -76.10 -7.15 -11.97
C LEU A 15 -75.47 -6.26 -13.08
N SER A 16 -74.26 -6.68 -13.49
CA SER A 16 -73.63 -6.56 -14.81
C SER A 16 -72.43 -5.59 -15.00
N THR A 17 -71.37 -6.20 -15.56
CA THR A 17 -70.11 -5.70 -16.15
C THR A 17 -68.85 -5.62 -15.26
N PRO A 18 -67.80 -6.42 -15.57
CA PRO A 18 -66.48 -6.30 -14.97
C PRO A 18 -65.64 -5.37 -15.86
N PHE A 19 -65.33 -4.15 -15.38
CA PHE A 19 -64.25 -3.38 -15.97
C PHE A 19 -63.01 -3.52 -15.09
N LEU A 20 -62.03 -4.18 -15.71
CA LEU A 20 -60.68 -4.50 -15.26
C LEU A 20 -59.97 -3.23 -14.74
N LEU A 21 -59.93 -3.04 -13.42
CA LEU A 21 -59.05 -2.06 -12.79
C LEU A 21 -57.68 -2.73 -12.62
N LEU A 22 -56.81 -2.49 -13.60
CA LEU A 22 -55.40 -2.87 -13.59
C LEU A 22 -54.71 -2.11 -12.44
N VAL A 23 -54.67 -2.72 -11.25
CA VAL A 23 -53.82 -2.26 -10.15
C VAL A 23 -52.38 -2.46 -10.61
N ILE A 24 -51.71 -1.35 -10.98
CA ILE A 24 -50.26 -1.30 -11.09
C ILE A 24 -49.73 -1.36 -9.65
N SER A 25 -49.72 -2.56 -9.07
CA SER A 25 -48.93 -2.83 -7.88
C SER A 25 -47.48 -2.84 -8.33
N GLY A 26 -46.72 -1.84 -7.88
CA GLY A 26 -45.29 -1.79 -8.08
C GLY A 26 -44.65 -3.12 -7.69
N PHE A 27 -44.16 -3.83 -8.69
CA PHE A 27 -43.09 -4.80 -8.50
C PHE A 27 -41.82 -4.02 -8.19
N PHE A 28 -41.71 -3.52 -6.94
CA PHE A 28 -40.42 -3.62 -6.28
C PHE A 28 -40.21 -5.10 -6.03
N CYS A 29 -39.68 -5.78 -7.04
CA CYS A 29 -39.05 -7.06 -6.84
C CYS A 29 -37.82 -6.76 -5.98
N SER A 30 -38.00 -6.83 -4.67
CA SER A 30 -36.92 -7.06 -3.73
C SER A 30 -36.20 -8.30 -4.21
N ASN A 31 -35.14 -8.11 -4.99
CA ASN A 31 -34.19 -9.16 -5.32
C ASN A 31 -33.39 -9.47 -4.05
N ILE A 32 -34.04 -10.14 -3.09
CA ILE A 32 -33.33 -11.04 -2.19
C ILE A 32 -33.20 -12.34 -2.99
N ILE A 33 -32.18 -12.37 -3.85
CA ILE A 33 -31.66 -13.61 -4.42
C ILE A 33 -30.50 -14.01 -3.50
N ASN A 34 -30.73 -15.00 -2.63
CA ASN A 34 -29.64 -15.67 -1.93
C ASN A 34 -28.82 -16.48 -2.94
N GLY A 35 -27.74 -15.86 -3.43
CA GLY A 35 -26.58 -16.49 -4.04
C GLY A 35 -25.38 -15.65 -3.66
N HIS A 36 -24.36 -16.22 -3.02
CA HIS A 36 -23.22 -15.50 -2.46
C HIS A 36 -22.59 -14.53 -3.48
N GLY A 37 -22.88 -13.23 -3.32
CA GLY A 37 -22.23 -12.15 -4.07
C GLY A 37 -20.76 -12.06 -3.69
N PHE A 38 -19.91 -11.73 -4.67
CA PHE A 38 -18.50 -11.46 -4.42
C PHE A 38 -18.34 -10.20 -3.55
N SER A 39 -17.56 -10.29 -2.47
CA SER A 39 -17.22 -9.14 -1.62
C SER A 39 -15.85 -8.60 -2.01
N ILE A 40 -15.74 -7.30 -2.32
CA ILE A 40 -14.46 -6.65 -2.58
C ILE A 40 -13.66 -6.48 -1.28
N ARG A 41 -14.33 -6.20 -0.16
CA ARG A 41 -13.66 -6.04 1.14
C ARG A 41 -13.02 -7.38 1.54
N GLU A 42 -11.77 -7.31 1.96
CA GLU A 42 -10.96 -8.46 2.41
C GLU A 42 -10.64 -9.50 1.32
N ALA A 43 -11.03 -9.27 0.06
CA ALA A 43 -10.66 -10.16 -1.04
C ALA A 43 -9.16 -10.06 -1.36
N CYS A 44 -8.49 -11.20 -1.53
CA CYS A 44 -7.11 -11.19 -1.99
C CYS A 44 -7.03 -10.94 -3.51
N ILE A 45 -5.84 -10.64 -4.02
CA ILE A 45 -5.63 -10.42 -5.47
C ILE A 45 -6.13 -11.60 -6.31
N ARG A 46 -5.94 -12.84 -5.80
CA ARG A 46 -6.42 -14.06 -6.48
C ARG A 46 -7.93 -14.09 -6.58
N ASP A 47 -8.65 -13.73 -5.52
CA ASP A 47 -10.12 -13.71 -5.51
C ASP A 47 -10.64 -12.64 -6.49
N ILE A 48 -10.00 -11.47 -6.53
CA ILE A 48 -10.34 -10.39 -7.47
C ILE A 48 -10.11 -10.84 -8.92
N GLN A 49 -8.96 -11.45 -9.22
CA GLN A 49 -8.67 -11.96 -10.56
C GLN A 49 -9.64 -13.07 -10.97
N GLN A 50 -10.03 -13.93 -10.03
CA GLN A 50 -11.06 -14.93 -10.27
C GLN A 50 -12.41 -14.27 -10.58
N ALA A 51 -12.81 -13.25 -9.81
CA ALA A 51 -14.04 -12.50 -10.05
C ALA A 51 -14.06 -11.78 -11.41
N PHE A 52 -12.91 -11.25 -11.85
CA PHE A 52 -12.76 -10.71 -13.20
C PHE A 52 -12.98 -11.78 -14.27
N THR A 53 -12.38 -12.96 -14.09
CA THR A 53 -12.48 -14.08 -15.05
C THR A 53 -13.92 -14.62 -15.14
N GLU A 54 -14.62 -14.64 -14.02
CA GLU A 54 -16.02 -15.08 -13.92
C GLU A 54 -17.04 -13.99 -14.32
N ASN A 55 -16.59 -12.79 -14.71
CA ASN A 55 -17.42 -11.62 -14.98
C ASN A 55 -18.32 -11.22 -13.80
N LYS A 56 -17.90 -11.52 -12.57
CA LYS A 56 -18.57 -11.07 -11.33
C LYS A 56 -18.14 -9.66 -10.92
N LEU A 57 -17.00 -9.20 -11.42
CA LEU A 57 -16.41 -7.90 -11.16
C LEU A 57 -15.67 -7.42 -12.41
N THR A 58 -15.58 -6.11 -12.60
CA THR A 58 -14.72 -5.46 -13.59
C THR A 58 -13.69 -4.57 -12.90
N SER A 59 -12.59 -4.23 -13.56
CA SER A 59 -11.61 -3.29 -13.04
C SER A 59 -12.26 -1.93 -12.80
N ARG A 60 -13.16 -1.49 -13.70
CA ARG A 60 -13.95 -0.28 -13.54
C ARG A 60 -14.73 -0.27 -12.22
N GLN A 61 -15.51 -1.32 -11.95
CA GLN A 61 -16.28 -1.44 -10.70
C GLN A 61 -15.39 -1.49 -9.46
N LEU A 62 -14.22 -2.15 -9.55
CA LEU A 62 -13.26 -2.21 -8.44
C LEU A 62 -12.67 -0.82 -8.14
N VAL A 63 -12.33 -0.04 -9.18
CA VAL A 63 -11.81 1.32 -9.01
C VAL A 63 -12.89 2.25 -8.47
N GLU A 64 -14.13 2.18 -8.97
CA GLU A 64 -15.26 2.96 -8.44
C GLU A 64 -15.51 2.68 -6.95
N PHE A 65 -15.44 1.41 -6.54
CA PHE A 65 -15.55 1.03 -5.14
C PHE A 65 -14.49 1.73 -4.27
N TYR A 66 -13.22 1.66 -4.65
CA TYR A 66 -12.15 2.28 -3.86
C TYR A 66 -12.16 3.80 -3.91
N LEU A 67 -12.55 4.43 -5.03
CA LEU A 67 -12.73 5.88 -5.09
C LEU A 67 -13.83 6.33 -4.13
N HIS A 68 -14.92 5.58 -4.02
CA HIS A 68 -15.97 5.85 -3.04
C HIS A 68 -15.49 5.70 -1.59
N GLU A 69 -14.69 4.67 -1.29
CA GLU A 69 -14.08 4.49 0.02
C GLU A 69 -13.13 5.64 0.37
N ILE A 70 -12.29 6.07 -0.58
CA ILE A 70 -11.38 7.22 -0.41
C ILE A 70 -12.21 8.48 -0.13
N GLN A 71 -13.23 8.76 -0.94
CA GLN A 71 -14.08 9.93 -0.73
C GLN A 71 -14.74 9.93 0.66
N THR A 72 -15.15 8.76 1.15
CA THR A 72 -15.87 8.61 2.42
C THR A 72 -14.94 8.66 3.64
N LEU A 73 -13.76 8.05 3.55
CA LEU A 73 -12.89 7.81 4.71
C LEU A 73 -11.68 8.75 4.76
N ASN A 74 -11.19 9.22 3.62
CA ASN A 74 -9.97 10.03 3.55
C ASN A 74 -10.06 11.41 4.24
N PRO A 75 -11.24 12.07 4.38
CA PRO A 75 -11.34 13.29 5.21
C PRO A 75 -10.90 13.07 6.65
N LEU A 76 -11.05 11.84 7.16
CA LEU A 76 -10.68 11.43 8.52
C LEU A 76 -9.28 10.82 8.55
N LEU A 77 -9.01 9.87 7.65
CA LEU A 77 -7.77 9.08 7.65
C LEU A 77 -6.58 9.82 7.03
N ARG A 78 -6.83 10.73 6.06
CA ARG A 78 -5.80 11.46 5.31
C ARG A 78 -4.71 10.55 4.75
N ALA A 79 -5.10 9.36 4.30
CA ALA A 79 -4.21 8.30 3.81
C ALA A 79 -3.84 8.46 2.32
N VAL A 80 -4.63 9.19 1.55
CA VAL A 80 -4.42 9.46 0.11
C VAL A 80 -4.23 10.96 -0.08
N ILE A 81 -3.09 11.35 -0.65
CA ILE A 81 -2.73 12.76 -0.89
C ILE A 81 -3.14 13.23 -2.28
N ASP A 82 -3.10 12.33 -3.28
CA ASP A 82 -3.47 12.64 -4.66
C ASP A 82 -4.17 11.42 -5.29
N VAL A 83 -5.21 11.66 -6.08
CA VAL A 83 -5.97 10.60 -6.77
C VAL A 83 -5.74 10.76 -8.27
N ASN A 84 -5.40 9.67 -8.96
CA ASN A 84 -5.11 9.72 -10.37
C ASN A 84 -6.39 10.08 -11.16
N PRO A 85 -6.43 11.23 -11.84
CA PRO A 85 -7.62 11.62 -12.60
C PRO A 85 -7.94 10.64 -13.74
N ASP A 86 -6.95 9.89 -14.20
CA ASP A 86 -7.11 8.90 -15.28
C ASP A 86 -7.43 7.49 -14.74
N ALA A 87 -7.59 7.30 -13.41
CA ALA A 87 -7.79 5.98 -12.80
C ALA A 87 -8.97 5.21 -13.42
N LEU A 88 -10.05 5.90 -13.73
CA LEU A 88 -11.25 5.31 -14.31
C LEU A 88 -11.02 4.89 -15.78
N ASP A 89 -10.39 5.73 -16.59
CA ASP A 89 -10.07 5.42 -17.98
C ASP A 89 -9.05 4.27 -18.09
N LEU A 90 -8.09 4.22 -17.17
CA LEU A 90 -7.15 3.10 -17.07
C LEU A 90 -7.86 1.78 -16.74
N ALA A 91 -8.92 1.84 -15.93
CA ALA A 91 -9.70 0.67 -15.56
C ALA A 91 -10.53 0.16 -16.76
N ASP A 92 -11.19 1.08 -17.46
CA ASP A 92 -11.94 0.77 -18.69
C ASP A 92 -11.03 0.16 -19.76
N LYS A 93 -9.81 0.68 -19.90
CA LYS A 93 -8.79 0.10 -20.78
C LYS A 93 -8.40 -1.33 -20.36
N ALA A 94 -8.17 -1.57 -19.07
CA ALA A 94 -7.82 -2.90 -18.58
C ALA A 94 -8.96 -3.92 -18.84
N ASP A 95 -10.21 -3.52 -18.66
CA ASP A 95 -11.39 -4.33 -18.97
C ASP A 95 -11.52 -4.64 -20.47
N TRP A 96 -11.25 -3.65 -21.33
CA TRP A 96 -11.19 -3.83 -22.78
C TRP A 96 -10.09 -4.82 -23.20
N GLU A 97 -8.88 -4.69 -22.64
CA GLU A 97 -7.76 -5.60 -22.91
C GLU A 97 -8.09 -7.04 -22.50
N ARG A 98 -8.73 -7.23 -21.34
CA ARG A 98 -9.21 -8.54 -20.87
C ARG A 98 -10.24 -9.14 -21.82
N SER A 99 -11.21 -8.34 -22.26
CA SER A 99 -12.26 -8.77 -23.19
C SER A 99 -11.68 -9.18 -24.55
N ARG A 100 -10.71 -8.42 -25.07
CA ARG A 100 -10.00 -8.73 -26.32
C ARG A 100 -9.23 -10.04 -26.22
N MET A 101 -8.57 -10.29 -25.09
CA MET A 101 -7.86 -11.55 -24.84
C MET A 101 -8.83 -12.75 -24.87
N MET A 102 -9.96 -12.63 -24.18
CA MET A 102 -10.97 -13.70 -24.14
C MET A 102 -11.56 -14.02 -25.52
N ILE A 103 -11.84 -13.01 -26.33
CA ILE A 103 -12.28 -13.20 -27.73
C ILE A 103 -11.21 -13.97 -28.51
N ARG A 104 -9.95 -13.54 -28.42
CA ARG A 104 -8.84 -14.16 -29.16
C ARG A 104 -8.59 -15.61 -28.75
N MET A 105 -8.70 -15.93 -27.46
CA MET A 105 -8.60 -17.31 -26.97
C MET A 105 -9.71 -18.20 -27.54
N ARG A 106 -10.96 -17.69 -27.59
CA ARG A 106 -12.09 -18.42 -28.20
C ARG A 106 -11.87 -18.63 -29.70
N THR A 107 -11.43 -17.61 -30.43
CA THR A 107 -11.13 -17.73 -31.87
C THR A 107 -10.02 -18.74 -32.16
N ASN A 108 -8.92 -18.70 -31.40
CA ASN A 108 -7.82 -19.66 -31.57
C ASN A 108 -8.25 -21.10 -31.28
N LYS A 109 -9.10 -21.32 -30.26
CA LYS A 109 -9.66 -22.64 -29.94
C LYS A 109 -10.57 -23.18 -31.05
N LEU A 110 -11.31 -22.29 -31.73
CA LEU A 110 -12.13 -22.66 -32.89
C LEU A 110 -11.24 -23.03 -34.08
N LEU A 111 -10.21 -22.23 -34.39
CA LEU A 111 -9.29 -22.49 -35.51
C LEU A 111 -8.44 -23.75 -35.32
N GLN A 112 -8.07 -24.11 -34.08
CA GLN A 112 -7.35 -25.35 -33.80
C GLN A 112 -8.24 -26.61 -33.91
N LYS A 113 -9.57 -26.46 -33.93
CA LYS A 113 -10.50 -27.58 -34.07
C LYS A 113 -10.59 -28.11 -35.50
N ASP A 114 -10.15 -27.32 -36.49
CA ASP A 114 -10.21 -27.65 -37.92
C ASP A 114 -8.89 -28.25 -38.47
N HIS A 115 -7.85 -28.40 -37.64
CA HIS A 115 -6.55 -28.94 -38.05
C HIS A 115 -6.08 -30.04 -37.09
N HIS A 116 -6.39 -31.29 -37.41
CA HIS A 116 -5.81 -32.49 -36.80
C HIS A 116 -4.35 -32.70 -37.27
N HIS A 117 -3.41 -31.80 -36.97
CA HIS A 117 -1.97 -32.09 -37.13
C HIS A 117 -1.19 -31.72 -35.87
N HIS A 118 -0.48 -32.71 -35.33
CA HIS A 118 0.38 -32.61 -34.17
C HIS A 118 1.54 -31.64 -34.42
N HIS A 119 1.56 -30.51 -33.71
CA HIS A 119 2.79 -29.81 -33.40
C HIS A 119 2.84 -29.49 -31.91
N HIS A 120 3.79 -30.14 -31.22
CA HIS A 120 4.30 -29.70 -29.93
C HIS A 120 5.02 -28.36 -30.13
N CYS A 121 4.45 -27.29 -29.60
CA CYS A 121 5.14 -26.02 -29.44
C CYS A 121 4.94 -25.54 -28.01
N SER A 122 6.00 -25.66 -27.21
CA SER A 122 6.14 -24.94 -25.95
C SER A 122 6.16 -23.44 -26.26
N SER A 123 5.09 -22.74 -25.89
CA SER A 123 5.07 -21.28 -25.88
C SER A 123 4.39 -20.78 -24.61
N SER A 124 5.12 -20.84 -23.51
CA SER A 124 4.82 -19.94 -22.40
C SER A 124 5.09 -18.49 -22.84
N SER A 125 4.20 -17.58 -22.45
CA SER A 125 4.43 -16.13 -22.25
C SER A 125 4.19 -15.07 -23.35
N ARG A 126 3.32 -15.29 -24.36
CA ARG A 126 2.86 -14.15 -25.21
C ARG A 126 1.41 -13.69 -25.02
N TYR A 127 0.64 -14.36 -24.16
CA TYR A 127 -0.81 -14.14 -24.06
C TYR A 127 -1.33 -14.11 -22.61
N ASP A 128 -0.47 -13.79 -21.65
CA ASP A 128 -0.90 -13.59 -20.27
C ASP A 128 -0.89 -12.10 -19.97
N LEU A 129 -2.02 -11.57 -19.47
CA LEU A 129 -2.13 -10.17 -19.08
C LEU A 129 -1.42 -9.89 -17.75
N GLY A 130 -1.04 -10.95 -17.01
CA GLY A 130 -0.31 -10.88 -15.75
C GLY A 130 -1.25 -10.82 -14.54
N GLU A 131 -0.76 -11.27 -13.39
CA GLU A 131 -1.55 -11.41 -12.15
C GLU A 131 -2.03 -10.07 -11.56
N LEU A 132 -1.44 -8.94 -11.98
CA LEU A 132 -1.83 -7.61 -11.54
C LEU A 132 -2.71 -6.86 -12.55
N HIS A 133 -3.11 -7.51 -13.66
CA HIS A 133 -3.88 -6.85 -14.71
C HIS A 133 -5.20 -6.28 -14.20
N GLY A 134 -5.32 -4.95 -14.25
CA GLY A 134 -6.50 -4.23 -13.81
C GLY A 134 -6.68 -4.13 -12.29
N ILE A 135 -5.65 -4.46 -11.50
CA ILE A 135 -5.62 -4.28 -10.04
C ILE A 135 -5.18 -2.86 -9.70
N PRO A 136 -5.97 -2.07 -8.94
CA PRO A 136 -5.57 -0.75 -8.49
C PRO A 136 -4.51 -0.81 -7.38
N VAL A 137 -3.52 0.09 -7.47
CA VAL A 137 -2.40 0.21 -6.52
C VAL A 137 -2.19 1.68 -6.17
N LEU A 138 -2.06 1.99 -4.88
CA LEU A 138 -1.57 3.28 -4.39
C LEU A 138 -0.05 3.23 -4.22
N LEU A 139 0.62 4.33 -4.53
CA LEU A 139 2.07 4.47 -4.38
C LEU A 139 2.39 5.52 -3.32
N LYS A 140 3.42 5.32 -2.49
CA LYS A 140 3.89 6.38 -1.60
C LYS A 140 4.30 7.62 -2.43
N ASP A 141 4.02 8.83 -1.95
CA ASP A 141 4.26 10.08 -2.70
C ASP A 141 5.75 10.47 -2.89
N THR A 142 6.68 9.60 -2.51
CA THR A 142 8.10 9.68 -2.92
C THR A 142 8.39 8.90 -4.21
N ILE A 143 7.44 8.09 -4.70
CA ILE A 143 7.63 7.24 -5.87
C ILE A 143 7.18 7.97 -7.13
N ALA A 144 8.14 8.35 -7.96
CA ALA A 144 7.92 9.09 -9.20
C ALA A 144 6.99 8.37 -10.19
N THR A 145 5.95 9.08 -10.67
CA THR A 145 5.11 8.69 -11.80
C THR A 145 5.12 9.79 -12.85
N LYS A 146 5.38 9.44 -14.11
CA LYS A 146 5.25 10.35 -15.25
C LYS A 146 3.84 10.24 -15.80
N ASP A 147 2.91 10.86 -15.08
CA ASP A 147 1.50 11.01 -15.40
C ASP A 147 1.01 12.37 -14.84
N LYS A 148 -0.28 12.49 -14.54
CA LYS A 148 -0.90 13.71 -14.02
C LYS A 148 -0.82 13.84 -12.49
N LEU A 149 -0.24 12.85 -11.80
CA LEU A 149 -0.05 12.91 -10.35
C LEU A 149 1.17 13.73 -9.99
N ASN A 150 1.13 14.35 -8.81
CA ASN A 150 2.32 14.94 -8.22
C ASN A 150 3.26 13.87 -7.64
N THR A 151 4.50 14.24 -7.34
CA THR A 151 5.43 13.45 -6.51
C THR A 151 6.14 14.43 -5.61
N THR A 152 5.58 14.67 -4.42
CA THR A 152 5.94 15.82 -3.59
C THR A 152 6.77 15.46 -2.36
N ALA A 153 6.92 14.16 -2.06
CA ALA A 153 7.44 13.71 -0.78
C ALA A 153 6.69 14.31 0.44
N GLY A 154 5.43 14.72 0.25
CA GLY A 154 4.60 15.41 1.23
C GLY A 154 4.85 16.92 1.36
N SER A 155 5.79 17.50 0.60
CA SER A 155 6.25 18.89 0.73
C SER A 155 5.60 19.83 -0.28
N TYR A 156 5.19 21.02 0.14
CA TYR A 156 4.63 22.00 -0.81
C TYR A 156 5.69 22.57 -1.75
N ALA A 157 6.97 22.54 -1.36
CA ALA A 157 8.09 22.94 -2.20
C ALA A 157 8.13 22.19 -3.55
N LEU A 158 7.62 20.96 -3.58
CA LEU A 158 7.61 20.11 -4.77
C LEU A 158 6.27 20.09 -5.50
N LEU A 159 5.25 20.81 -5.02
CA LEU A 159 3.94 20.83 -5.66
C LEU A 159 4.04 21.39 -7.09
N GLY A 160 3.46 20.68 -8.06
CA GLY A 160 3.56 21.04 -9.49
C GLY A 160 4.88 20.64 -10.16
N SER A 161 5.80 19.99 -9.44
CA SER A 161 7.03 19.45 -10.03
C SER A 161 6.74 18.30 -11.00
N VAL A 162 7.51 18.23 -12.08
CA VAL A 162 7.37 17.22 -13.13
C VAL A 162 8.60 16.34 -13.19
N VAL A 163 8.43 15.07 -12.85
CA VAL A 163 9.50 14.06 -12.92
C VAL A 163 9.84 13.70 -14.37
N PRO A 164 11.11 13.36 -14.68
CA PRO A 164 11.53 13.07 -16.05
C PRO A 164 11.00 11.74 -16.60
N ARG A 165 10.68 10.80 -15.70
CA ARG A 165 10.27 9.41 -16.01
C ARG A 165 9.56 8.76 -14.82
N ASP A 166 8.81 7.70 -15.10
CA ASP A 166 8.39 6.75 -14.07
C ASP A 166 9.61 6.17 -13.33
N ALA A 167 9.45 5.96 -12.02
CA ALA A 167 10.35 5.13 -11.24
C ALA A 167 10.41 3.70 -11.80
N GLY A 168 11.52 3.00 -11.56
CA GLY A 168 11.73 1.64 -12.07
C GLY A 168 10.62 0.65 -11.67
N VAL A 169 10.15 0.74 -10.43
CA VAL A 169 9.04 -0.08 -9.90
C VAL A 169 7.71 0.24 -10.59
N VAL A 170 7.43 1.52 -10.86
CA VAL A 170 6.20 1.96 -11.55
C VAL A 170 6.15 1.42 -12.97
N LYS A 171 7.28 1.47 -13.70
CA LYS A 171 7.37 0.87 -15.03
C LYS A 171 7.05 -0.62 -15.00
N ARG A 172 7.51 -1.35 -13.98
CA ARG A 172 7.24 -2.79 -13.83
C ARG A 172 5.77 -3.04 -13.49
N LEU A 173 5.19 -2.28 -12.55
CA LEU A 173 3.77 -2.36 -12.20
C LEU A 173 2.87 -2.13 -13.42
N ARG A 174 3.09 -1.03 -14.17
CA ARG A 174 2.33 -0.73 -15.39
C ARG A 174 2.49 -1.82 -16.46
N ARG A 175 3.70 -2.38 -16.62
CA ARG A 175 3.96 -3.51 -17.54
C ARG A 175 3.25 -4.80 -17.14
N SER A 176 3.01 -5.00 -15.85
CA SER A 176 2.22 -6.11 -15.31
C SER A 176 0.70 -5.85 -15.34
N GLY A 177 0.27 -4.75 -15.96
CA GLY A 177 -1.15 -4.37 -16.08
C GLY A 177 -1.75 -3.73 -14.83
N ALA A 178 -0.94 -3.45 -13.79
CA ALA A 178 -1.42 -2.76 -12.59
C ALA A 178 -1.83 -1.32 -12.90
N LEU A 179 -2.87 -0.86 -12.22
CA LEU A 179 -3.44 0.47 -12.36
C LEU A 179 -2.97 1.36 -11.22
N ILE A 180 -2.25 2.43 -11.52
CA ILE A 180 -1.83 3.39 -10.50
C ILE A 180 -3.02 4.30 -10.15
N MET A 181 -3.60 4.08 -8.98
CA MET A 181 -4.82 4.75 -8.53
C MET A 181 -4.56 6.14 -7.94
N GLY A 182 -3.36 6.38 -7.40
CA GLY A 182 -3.03 7.63 -6.73
C GLY A 182 -1.79 7.52 -5.85
N LYS A 183 -1.61 8.54 -5.01
CA LYS A 183 -0.50 8.68 -4.07
C LYS A 183 -0.99 8.55 -2.63
N ALA A 184 -0.34 7.68 -1.87
CA ALA A 184 -0.53 7.57 -0.44
C ALA A 184 0.28 8.65 0.29
N SER A 185 -0.27 9.17 1.39
CA SER A 185 0.41 10.12 2.27
C SER A 185 1.60 9.49 2.98
N LEU A 186 2.44 10.34 3.56
CA LEU A 186 3.64 9.98 4.30
C LEU A 186 4.02 11.10 5.26
N SER A 187 4.91 10.80 6.21
CA SER A 187 5.71 11.83 6.87
C SER A 187 6.60 12.52 5.82
N GLU A 188 6.60 13.84 5.86
CA GLU A 188 7.29 14.66 4.87
C GLU A 188 8.79 14.34 4.80
N TRP A 189 9.34 14.38 3.59
CA TRP A 189 10.73 13.99 3.31
C TRP A 189 11.07 12.59 3.85
N ALA A 190 10.08 11.70 3.93
CA ALA A 190 10.23 10.38 4.53
C ALA A 190 10.80 10.40 5.95
N HIS A 191 10.41 11.41 6.75
CA HIS A 191 10.77 11.60 8.16
C HIS A 191 12.13 12.29 8.41
N ILE A 192 12.82 12.80 7.38
CA ILE A 192 14.10 13.54 7.53
C ILE A 192 13.93 15.06 7.51
N ARG A 193 12.87 15.57 8.16
CA ARG A 193 12.59 17.01 8.25
C ARG A 193 13.04 17.61 9.59
N SER A 194 12.67 16.97 10.70
CA SER A 194 12.86 17.49 12.06
C SER A 194 13.22 16.40 13.07
N PHE A 195 14.02 16.73 14.09
CA PHE A 195 14.31 15.86 15.24
C PHE A 195 13.13 15.64 16.20
N GLN A 196 12.03 16.39 16.06
CA GLN A 196 10.87 16.33 16.97
C GLN A 196 9.67 15.54 16.43
N ASN A 197 9.86 14.66 15.45
CA ASN A 197 8.77 13.82 14.95
C ASN A 197 8.33 12.78 15.99
N PRO A 198 7.02 12.55 16.20
CA PRO A 198 6.54 11.63 17.21
C PRO A 198 6.82 10.16 16.84
N ASP A 199 7.57 9.47 17.69
CA ASP A 199 7.86 8.04 17.59
C ASP A 199 6.64 7.16 17.97
N GLY A 200 6.52 6.00 17.31
CA GLY A 200 5.53 4.96 17.61
C GLY A 200 6.05 3.84 18.53
N TRP A 201 5.19 3.39 19.44
CA TRP A 201 5.44 2.53 20.62
C TRP A 201 5.61 1.01 20.36
N ARG A 202 6.06 0.26 21.39
CA ARG A 202 6.52 -1.15 21.42
C ARG A 202 5.58 -2.07 22.23
N ALA A 203 5.39 -3.32 21.81
CA ALA A 203 4.77 -4.39 22.62
C ALA A 203 5.41 -5.76 22.33
N GLY A 204 5.53 -6.62 23.36
CA GLY A 204 6.34 -7.83 23.40
C GLY A 204 5.67 -9.16 23.01
N ALA A 205 6.49 -10.20 22.84
CA ALA A 205 6.13 -11.61 22.70
C ALA A 205 7.28 -12.52 23.21
N VAL A 206 6.99 -13.81 23.38
CA VAL A 206 7.87 -14.80 24.05
C VAL A 206 8.92 -15.39 23.11
N LEU A 207 10.13 -15.55 23.64
CA LEU A 207 11.43 -15.73 22.98
C LEU A 207 11.85 -17.21 22.77
N VAL A 208 12.81 -17.40 21.86
CA VAL A 208 13.92 -18.34 22.09
C VAL A 208 14.94 -17.58 22.94
N ASP A 209 15.02 -17.90 24.23
CA ASP A 209 15.84 -17.12 25.18
C ASP A 209 17.35 -17.31 24.94
N ASN A 210 18.13 -16.27 25.26
CA ASN A 210 19.60 -16.16 25.28
C ASN A 210 20.34 -15.95 23.94
N LEU A 211 19.75 -15.25 22.98
CA LEU A 211 20.51 -14.72 21.83
C LEU A 211 20.74 -13.22 22.00
N GLU A 212 22.02 -12.83 22.11
CA GLU A 212 22.44 -11.43 22.12
C GLU A 212 22.94 -11.04 20.73
N ILE A 213 22.47 -9.90 20.24
CA ILE A 213 23.07 -9.23 19.08
C ILE A 213 24.15 -8.31 19.64
N ASP A 214 25.41 -8.58 19.30
CA ASP A 214 26.53 -7.75 19.73
C ASP A 214 26.29 -6.28 19.32
N ASN A 215 26.48 -5.36 20.27
CA ASN A 215 26.31 -3.90 20.11
C ASN A 215 24.89 -3.44 19.74
N VAL A 216 23.85 -4.22 20.04
CA VAL A 216 22.45 -3.84 19.74
C VAL A 216 22.07 -2.47 20.30
N ASP A 217 22.51 -2.11 21.50
CA ASP A 217 22.22 -0.80 22.09
C ASP A 217 22.81 0.36 21.28
N VAL A 218 23.97 0.16 20.65
CA VAL A 218 24.60 1.14 19.76
C VAL A 218 23.84 1.24 18.44
N ILE A 219 23.41 0.10 17.89
CA ILE A 219 22.64 0.03 16.65
C ILE A 219 21.31 0.78 16.77
N LEU A 220 20.64 0.66 17.92
CA LEU A 220 19.33 1.29 18.17
C LEU A 220 19.41 2.81 18.39
N HIS A 221 20.59 3.42 18.32
CA HIS A 221 20.81 4.84 18.58
C HIS A 221 21.49 5.51 17.38
N PRO A 222 20.73 6.18 16.48
CA PRO A 222 21.25 6.68 15.20
C PRO A 222 22.49 7.58 15.29
N SER A 223 22.58 8.42 16.32
CA SER A 223 23.77 9.27 16.56
C SER A 223 24.99 8.46 17.02
N GLN A 224 24.78 7.34 17.72
CA GLN A 224 25.88 6.49 18.18
C GLN A 224 26.32 5.48 17.12
N SER A 225 25.38 4.91 16.36
CA SER A 225 25.69 3.96 15.28
C SER A 225 26.45 4.61 14.12
N GLY A 226 26.32 5.94 13.96
CA GLY A 226 26.80 6.67 12.78
C GLY A 226 25.75 6.78 11.67
N GLU A 227 24.55 6.21 11.89
CA GLU A 227 23.44 6.27 10.94
C GLU A 227 23.03 7.71 10.65
N LEU A 228 22.86 8.53 11.68
CA LEU A 228 22.46 9.93 11.49
C LEU A 228 23.48 10.69 10.64
N THR A 229 24.77 10.56 10.96
CA THR A 229 25.89 11.18 10.24
C THR A 229 25.92 10.77 8.77
N ALA A 230 25.79 9.47 8.48
CA ALA A 230 25.75 8.97 7.11
C ALA A 230 24.50 9.45 6.37
N MET A 231 23.34 9.37 7.02
CA MET A 231 22.03 9.70 6.45
C MET A 231 21.92 11.17 6.03
N VAL A 232 22.30 12.12 6.88
CA VAL A 232 22.18 13.56 6.55
C VAL A 232 23.13 13.97 5.42
N ALA A 233 24.33 13.40 5.39
CA ALA A 233 25.31 13.63 4.34
C ALA A 233 24.87 13.06 2.99
N GLU A 234 24.36 11.82 2.99
CA GLU A 234 23.83 11.18 1.78
C GLU A 234 22.56 11.88 1.29
N PHE A 235 21.69 12.33 2.20
CA PHE A 235 20.47 13.04 1.87
C PHE A 235 20.76 14.33 1.08
N LYS A 236 21.66 15.20 1.57
CA LYS A 236 22.05 16.42 0.84
C LYS A 236 22.50 16.09 -0.59
N GLN A 237 23.38 15.11 -0.73
CA GLN A 237 23.93 14.74 -2.04
C GLN A 237 22.83 14.22 -2.97
N SER A 238 22.03 13.27 -2.49
CA SER A 238 21.01 12.57 -3.27
C SER A 238 19.85 13.50 -3.65
N VAL A 239 19.35 14.31 -2.71
CA VAL A 239 18.24 15.23 -2.97
C VAL A 239 18.65 16.30 -3.98
N ASN A 240 19.87 16.84 -3.89
CA ASN A 240 20.36 17.83 -4.85
C ASN A 240 20.51 17.24 -6.26
N VAL A 241 20.93 15.97 -6.39
CA VAL A 241 20.95 15.29 -7.70
C VAL A 241 19.53 15.14 -8.24
N TYR A 242 18.61 14.64 -7.41
CA TYR A 242 17.21 14.45 -7.79
C TYR A 242 16.54 15.76 -8.25
N LEU A 243 16.65 16.84 -7.47
CA LEU A 243 16.01 18.13 -7.76
C LEU A 243 16.49 18.76 -9.08
N LYS A 244 17.77 18.52 -9.43
CA LYS A 244 18.34 18.96 -10.72
C LYS A 244 17.80 18.18 -11.91
N GLU A 245 17.41 16.92 -11.73
CA GLU A 245 16.85 16.08 -12.79
C GLU A 245 15.36 16.37 -13.11
N LEU A 246 14.65 17.07 -12.21
CA LEU A 246 13.25 17.43 -12.43
C LEU A 246 13.11 18.27 -13.71
N ILE A 247 12.09 18.01 -14.52
CA ILE A 247 11.86 18.79 -15.76
C ILE A 247 11.45 20.22 -15.36
N THR A 248 10.43 20.32 -14.52
CA THR A 248 9.92 21.57 -13.94
C THR A 248 9.85 21.38 -12.43
N SER A 249 10.29 22.37 -11.67
CA SER A 249 10.24 22.36 -10.20
C SER A 249 10.38 23.79 -9.67
N PRO A 250 9.65 24.17 -8.61
CA PRO A 250 9.87 25.44 -7.89
C PRO A 250 11.26 25.54 -7.25
N VAL A 251 11.83 24.40 -6.85
CA VAL A 251 13.12 24.29 -6.14
C VAL A 251 14.11 23.44 -6.94
N ARG A 252 15.42 23.74 -6.85
CA ARG A 252 16.49 23.04 -7.61
C ARG A 252 17.62 22.52 -6.73
N SER A 253 17.55 22.77 -5.42
CA SER A 253 18.52 22.33 -4.43
C SER A 253 17.89 22.22 -3.03
N LEU A 254 18.59 21.56 -2.10
CA LEU A 254 18.20 21.52 -0.69
C LEU A 254 18.16 22.93 -0.08
N ALA A 255 19.10 23.80 -0.46
CA ALA A 255 19.10 25.20 -0.06
C ALA A 255 17.82 25.93 -0.53
N ASP A 256 17.35 25.68 -1.74
CA ASP A 256 16.08 26.26 -2.24
C ASP A 256 14.87 25.75 -1.45
N VAL A 257 14.89 24.47 -1.03
CA VAL A 257 13.83 23.90 -0.16
C VAL A 257 13.80 24.59 1.19
N ILE A 258 14.96 24.77 1.82
CA ILE A 258 15.08 25.46 3.12
C ILE A 258 14.55 26.89 3.01
N ALA A 259 14.97 27.62 1.98
CA ALA A 259 14.51 28.98 1.72
C ALA A 259 13.00 29.03 1.44
N PHE A 260 12.46 28.08 0.66
CA PHE A 260 11.03 27.99 0.41
C PHE A 260 10.23 27.83 1.71
N ASN A 261 10.69 26.96 2.62
CA ASN A 261 10.02 26.73 3.90
C ASN A 261 10.02 27.98 4.78
N GLU A 262 11.14 28.72 4.80
CA GLU A 262 11.26 30.01 5.53
C GLU A 262 10.35 31.10 4.95
N GLU A 263 10.18 31.13 3.63
CA GLU A 263 9.30 32.06 2.93
C GLU A 263 7.80 31.68 3.06
N ASN A 264 7.50 30.42 3.37
CA ASN A 264 6.14 29.88 3.44
C ASN A 264 5.82 29.18 4.79
N PRO A 265 6.04 29.84 5.94
CA PRO A 265 6.02 29.18 7.24
C PRO A 265 4.64 28.66 7.66
N GLU A 266 3.56 29.32 7.25
CA GLU A 266 2.18 28.85 7.52
C GLU A 266 1.83 27.62 6.69
N LEU A 267 2.25 27.59 5.42
CA LEU A 267 1.99 26.49 4.50
C LEU A 267 2.73 25.23 4.95
N GLU A 268 3.99 25.41 5.33
CA GLU A 268 4.86 24.33 5.80
C GLU A 268 4.72 24.05 7.29
N LYS A 269 3.86 24.76 8.03
CA LYS A 269 3.64 24.58 9.49
C LYS A 269 4.94 24.60 10.29
N MET A 270 5.79 25.59 10.01
CA MET A 270 7.09 25.78 10.66
C MET A 270 7.01 26.02 12.18
N ASP A 271 5.82 26.35 12.69
CA ASP A 271 5.52 26.47 14.12
C ASP A 271 5.26 25.11 14.81
N VAL A 272 4.90 24.09 14.05
CA VAL A 272 4.65 22.72 14.53
C VAL A 272 5.82 21.79 14.22
N PHE A 273 6.42 21.94 13.04
CA PHE A 273 7.53 21.11 12.56
C PHE A 273 8.63 22.02 12.01
N ASP A 274 9.77 22.05 12.71
CA ASP A 274 10.94 22.77 12.21
C ASP A 274 11.58 22.05 10.99
N GLN A 275 12.80 22.46 10.64
CA GLN A 275 13.56 21.88 9.53
C GLN A 275 15.04 21.67 9.88
N ASP A 276 15.33 21.44 11.15
CA ASP A 276 16.70 21.37 11.67
C ASP A 276 17.56 20.30 10.97
N MET A 277 17.00 19.13 10.66
CA MET A 277 17.67 18.09 9.89
C MET A 277 18.00 18.53 8.46
N LEU A 278 17.14 19.33 7.81
CA LEU A 278 17.42 19.85 6.47
C LEU A 278 18.59 20.83 6.51
N VAL A 279 18.62 21.70 7.53
CA VAL A 279 19.71 22.65 7.77
C VAL A 279 21.01 21.93 8.10
N GLU A 280 20.95 20.90 8.96
CA GLU A 280 22.10 20.06 9.29
C GLU A 280 22.63 19.35 8.05
N ALA A 281 21.76 18.70 7.27
CA ALA A 281 22.11 18.07 6.02
C ALA A 281 22.79 19.06 5.06
N GLU A 282 22.24 20.26 4.86
CA GLU A 282 22.83 21.29 4.00
C GLU A 282 24.19 21.78 4.52
N SER A 283 24.45 21.74 5.83
CA SER A 283 25.76 22.10 6.38
C SER A 283 26.87 21.07 6.09
N THR A 284 26.51 19.85 5.70
CA THR A 284 27.48 18.78 5.43
C THR A 284 28.31 19.04 4.18
N SER A 285 29.49 18.42 4.13
CA SER A 285 30.32 18.34 2.93
C SER A 285 29.95 17.15 2.01
N GLY A 286 28.82 16.48 2.27
CA GLY A 286 28.40 15.26 1.58
C GLY A 286 29.23 14.02 1.96
N MET A 287 29.23 13.01 1.08
CA MET A 287 29.82 11.68 1.37
C MET A 287 31.35 11.64 1.37
N ASP A 288 32.03 12.72 0.96
CA ASP A 288 33.48 12.69 0.75
C ASP A 288 34.31 12.83 2.03
N SER A 289 33.69 13.29 3.13
CA SER A 289 34.38 13.49 4.41
C SER A 289 34.85 12.18 5.03
N ALA A 290 35.97 12.24 5.76
CA ALA A 290 36.48 11.08 6.50
C ALA A 290 35.49 10.61 7.57
N GLU A 291 34.83 11.56 8.24
CA GLU A 291 33.81 11.27 9.27
C GLU A 291 32.64 10.44 8.71
N VAL A 292 32.11 10.81 7.54
CA VAL A 292 30.99 10.07 6.92
C VAL A 292 31.44 8.69 6.45
N LYS A 293 32.66 8.56 5.92
CA LYS A 293 33.24 7.26 5.54
C LYS A 293 33.41 6.36 6.75
N ASP A 294 33.98 6.88 7.84
CA ASP A 294 34.14 6.15 9.10
C ASP A 294 32.77 5.71 9.68
N ALA A 295 31.75 6.57 9.56
CA ALA A 295 30.38 6.26 9.98
C ALA A 295 29.79 5.10 9.15
N VAL A 296 29.93 5.13 7.82
CA VAL A 296 29.47 4.04 6.94
C VAL A 296 30.20 2.72 7.23
N GLU A 297 31.53 2.75 7.40
CA GLU A 297 32.32 1.58 7.77
C GLU A 297 31.96 1.05 9.17
N LYS A 298 31.55 1.94 10.09
CA LYS A 298 31.04 1.54 11.40
C LYS A 298 29.70 0.81 11.29
N LEU A 299 28.77 1.31 10.48
CA LEU A 299 27.47 0.66 10.24
C LEU A 299 27.65 -0.76 9.66
N GLU A 300 28.54 -0.89 8.68
CA GLU A 300 28.86 -2.21 8.09
C GLU A 300 29.44 -3.17 9.14
N ARG A 301 30.40 -2.71 9.95
CA ARG A 301 30.95 -3.53 11.05
C ARG A 301 29.90 -3.93 12.08
N LEU A 302 29.03 -3.01 12.48
CA LEU A 302 27.93 -3.29 13.42
C LEU A 302 26.97 -4.36 12.88
N SER A 303 26.68 -4.34 11.57
CA SER A 303 25.89 -5.39 10.91
C SER A 303 26.58 -6.75 10.95
N ILE A 304 27.85 -6.79 10.48
CA ILE A 304 28.64 -8.02 10.35
C ILE A 304 28.88 -8.67 11.71
N ASP A 305 29.34 -7.89 12.69
CA ASP A 305 29.71 -8.41 14.00
C ASP A 305 28.50 -8.69 14.90
N GLY A 306 27.37 -7.99 14.66
CA GLY A 306 26.12 -8.17 15.40
C GLY A 306 25.19 -9.17 14.74
N PHE A 307 24.24 -8.66 13.94
CA PHE A 307 23.13 -9.44 13.41
C PHE A 307 23.59 -10.59 12.52
N GLU A 308 24.52 -10.35 11.61
CA GLU A 308 24.96 -11.37 10.65
C GLU A 308 25.67 -12.52 11.35
N ARG A 309 26.62 -12.20 12.23
CA ARG A 309 27.32 -13.19 13.07
C ARG A 309 26.33 -14.00 13.91
N MET A 310 25.38 -13.36 14.57
CA MET A 310 24.36 -14.03 15.38
C MET A 310 23.55 -15.03 14.54
N MET A 311 23.09 -14.62 13.36
CA MET A 311 22.37 -15.49 12.43
C MET A 311 23.22 -16.66 11.95
N MET A 312 24.49 -16.43 11.58
CA MET A 312 25.37 -17.44 11.01
C MET A 312 25.88 -18.45 12.04
N VAL A 313 26.36 -17.99 13.21
CA VAL A 313 26.92 -18.86 14.26
C VAL A 313 25.87 -19.81 14.84
N ASN A 314 24.62 -19.35 14.90
CA ASN A 314 23.51 -20.13 15.43
C ASN A 314 22.71 -20.87 14.34
N GLU A 315 23.16 -20.82 13.08
CA GLU A 315 22.51 -21.48 11.93
C GLU A 315 21.01 -21.15 11.80
N LEU A 316 20.65 -19.87 11.95
CA LEU A 316 19.26 -19.42 11.99
C LEU A 316 18.70 -19.10 10.60
N ASP A 317 17.45 -19.51 10.34
CA ASP A 317 16.70 -19.16 9.13
C ASP A 317 16.07 -17.76 9.20
N ALA A 318 15.66 -17.33 10.40
CA ALA A 318 15.07 -16.02 10.64
C ALA A 318 15.22 -15.58 12.11
N MET A 319 15.35 -14.27 12.31
CA MET A 319 15.14 -13.58 13.58
C MET A 319 13.67 -13.19 13.71
N VAL A 320 13.13 -13.23 14.93
CA VAL A 320 11.76 -12.77 15.22
C VAL A 320 11.82 -11.61 16.22
N SER A 321 11.06 -10.55 15.97
CA SER A 321 10.91 -9.42 16.89
C SER A 321 9.44 -9.03 17.04
N ALA A 322 9.06 -8.66 18.26
CA ALA A 322 7.74 -8.11 18.53
C ALA A 322 7.74 -6.61 18.20
N GLY A 323 6.84 -6.20 17.31
CA GLY A 323 6.87 -4.86 16.73
C GLY A 323 7.97 -4.66 15.68
N TRP A 324 8.01 -3.47 15.09
CA TRP A 324 8.89 -3.15 13.97
C TRP A 324 10.15 -2.38 14.37
N SER A 325 10.13 -1.65 15.50
CA SER A 325 11.14 -0.61 15.78
C SER A 325 12.57 -1.16 15.94
N ALA A 326 12.73 -2.26 16.70
CA ALA A 326 14.06 -2.83 16.95
C ALA A 326 14.59 -3.61 15.74
N ALA A 327 13.72 -4.37 15.07
CA ALA A 327 14.07 -5.08 13.85
C ALA A 327 14.43 -4.12 12.70
N ALA A 328 13.73 -2.98 12.59
CA ALA A 328 13.96 -2.03 11.50
C ALA A 328 15.40 -1.49 11.50
N ALA A 329 15.90 -0.98 12.63
CA ALA A 329 17.27 -0.45 12.71
C ALA A 329 18.31 -1.54 12.44
N VAL A 330 18.18 -2.70 13.09
CA VAL A 330 19.10 -3.83 12.93
C VAL A 330 19.19 -4.31 11.49
N LEU A 331 18.04 -4.46 10.83
CA LEU A 331 18.00 -4.94 9.45
C LEU A 331 18.40 -3.85 8.45
N ALA A 332 18.07 -2.57 8.72
CA ALA A 332 18.31 -1.47 7.80
C ALA A 332 19.80 -1.15 7.63
N ILE A 333 20.57 -1.06 8.73
CA ILE A 333 22.00 -0.72 8.66
C ILE A 333 22.80 -1.75 7.83
N GLY A 334 22.35 -3.01 7.86
CA GLY A 334 22.92 -4.13 7.12
C GLY A 334 22.21 -4.43 5.80
N GLY A 335 21.23 -3.62 5.39
CA GLY A 335 20.44 -3.84 4.17
C GLY A 335 19.82 -5.24 4.05
N HIS A 336 19.35 -5.78 5.18
CA HIS A 336 18.74 -7.09 5.31
C HIS A 336 17.22 -7.05 5.13
N PRO A 337 16.62 -8.13 4.60
CA PRO A 337 15.17 -8.19 4.46
C PRO A 337 14.46 -8.37 5.81
N GLY A 338 13.29 -7.74 5.92
CA GLY A 338 12.33 -7.94 7.00
C GLY A 338 10.90 -7.99 6.47
N ILE A 339 10.06 -8.82 7.07
CA ILE A 339 8.63 -8.94 6.76
C ILE A 339 7.83 -8.90 8.05
N SER A 340 6.81 -8.04 8.12
CA SER A 340 5.92 -7.94 9.27
C SER A 340 4.52 -8.44 8.94
N VAL A 341 3.94 -9.22 9.85
CA VAL A 341 2.55 -9.73 9.74
C VAL A 341 1.77 -9.43 11.02
N PRO A 342 0.43 -9.26 10.95
CA PRO A 342 -0.40 -9.03 12.13
C PRO A 342 -0.30 -10.20 13.13
N ALA A 343 -0.07 -9.89 14.41
CA ALA A 343 0.19 -10.88 15.44
C ALA A 343 -0.68 -10.74 16.70
N ALA A 344 -1.17 -9.54 17.02
CA ALA A 344 -2.08 -9.35 18.14
C ALA A 344 -2.84 -8.01 18.03
N TYR A 345 -3.66 -7.75 19.04
CA TYR A 345 -4.20 -6.42 19.36
C TYR A 345 -3.94 -6.16 20.84
N ASP A 346 -3.65 -4.92 21.20
CA ASP A 346 -3.53 -4.52 22.60
C ASP A 346 -4.92 -4.34 23.26
N SER A 347 -4.92 -3.89 24.52
CA SER A 347 -6.14 -3.63 25.29
C SER A 347 -7.05 -2.56 24.69
N ASP A 348 -6.48 -1.64 23.90
CA ASP A 348 -7.21 -0.56 23.24
C ASP A 348 -7.68 -0.95 21.82
N GLY A 349 -7.34 -2.17 21.38
CA GLY A 349 -7.68 -2.68 20.06
C GLY A 349 -6.74 -2.19 18.95
N MET A 350 -5.56 -1.69 19.31
CA MET A 350 -4.54 -1.29 18.34
C MET A 350 -3.78 -2.52 17.82
N PRO A 351 -3.52 -2.62 16.50
CA PRO A 351 -2.86 -3.77 15.92
C PRO A 351 -1.38 -3.84 16.33
N VAL A 352 -0.94 -5.02 16.73
CA VAL A 352 0.46 -5.34 17.01
C VAL A 352 0.97 -6.33 15.96
N GLY A 353 2.10 -6.01 15.35
CA GLY A 353 2.77 -6.86 14.36
C GLY A 353 3.90 -7.69 14.97
N ILE A 354 4.23 -8.81 14.31
CA ILE A 354 5.47 -9.55 14.50
C ILE A 354 6.32 -9.40 13.26
N CYS A 355 7.61 -9.13 13.43
CA CYS A 355 8.57 -8.95 12.34
C CYS A 355 9.51 -10.14 12.27
N PHE A 356 9.65 -10.73 11.08
CA PHE A 356 10.64 -11.73 10.75
C PHE A 356 11.76 -11.07 9.93
N GLY A 357 13.00 -11.16 10.40
CA GLY A 357 14.20 -10.66 9.73
C GLY A 357 15.10 -11.79 9.29
N GLY A 358 15.85 -11.62 8.20
CA GLY A 358 16.76 -12.65 7.72
C GLY A 358 17.97 -12.07 7.01
N LEU A 359 18.95 -12.91 6.65
CA LEU A 359 20.12 -12.47 5.88
C LEU A 359 19.73 -12.05 4.45
N ARG A 360 20.61 -11.34 3.75
CA ARG A 360 20.36 -10.92 2.36
C ARG A 360 20.06 -12.13 1.47
N GLY A 361 19.02 -12.06 0.64
CA GLY A 361 18.60 -13.17 -0.22
C GLY A 361 17.64 -14.18 0.44
N SER A 362 17.28 -13.98 1.72
CA SER A 362 16.34 -14.86 2.44
C SER A 362 14.87 -14.52 2.20
N GLU A 363 14.53 -13.58 1.32
CA GLU A 363 13.15 -13.16 1.04
C GLU A 363 12.20 -14.34 0.75
N PRO A 364 12.56 -15.37 -0.06
CA PRO A 364 11.69 -16.53 -0.26
C PRO A 364 11.37 -17.28 1.04
N LYS A 365 12.39 -17.49 1.89
CA LYS A 365 12.25 -18.17 3.18
C LYS A 365 11.39 -17.33 4.15
N LEU A 366 11.62 -16.03 4.20
CA LEU A 366 10.83 -15.11 5.03
C LEU A 366 9.35 -15.08 4.60
N ILE A 367 9.06 -15.14 3.30
CA ILE A 367 7.69 -15.27 2.79
C ILE A 367 7.06 -16.60 3.23
N GLU A 368 7.79 -17.73 3.15
CA GLU A 368 7.30 -19.02 3.63
C GLU A 368 6.93 -18.97 5.13
N ILE A 369 7.83 -18.42 5.96
CA ILE A 369 7.65 -18.31 7.42
C ILE A 369 6.45 -17.39 7.74
N ALA A 370 6.42 -16.19 7.15
CA ALA A 370 5.36 -15.22 7.38
C ALA A 370 3.99 -15.73 6.91
N TYR A 371 3.94 -16.39 5.74
CA TYR A 371 2.71 -16.99 5.23
C TYR A 371 2.23 -18.13 6.13
N ALA A 372 3.12 -19.03 6.56
CA ALA A 372 2.75 -20.10 7.50
C ALA A 372 2.19 -19.52 8.81
N PHE A 373 2.84 -18.50 9.37
CA PHE A 373 2.35 -17.81 10.55
C PHE A 373 0.96 -17.18 10.33
N GLU A 374 0.78 -16.43 9.23
CA GLU A 374 -0.50 -15.81 8.88
C GLU A 374 -1.61 -16.85 8.76
N GLN A 375 -1.38 -17.94 8.03
CA GLN A 375 -2.40 -18.98 7.79
C GLN A 375 -2.76 -19.77 9.05
N MET A 376 -1.83 -19.96 9.98
CA MET A 376 -2.11 -20.64 11.25
C MET A 376 -2.88 -19.76 12.23
N THR A 377 -2.73 -18.43 12.11
CA THR A 377 -3.22 -17.49 13.13
C THR A 377 -4.46 -16.74 12.69
N LEU A 378 -4.52 -16.29 11.43
CA LEU A 378 -5.60 -15.48 10.85
C LEU A 378 -6.04 -14.33 11.77
N ILE A 379 -5.08 -13.71 12.48
CA ILE A 379 -5.34 -12.75 13.56
C ILE A 379 -5.90 -11.43 13.04
N ARG A 380 -5.58 -11.05 11.80
CA ARG A 380 -6.00 -9.78 11.22
C ARG A 380 -7.53 -9.65 11.25
N LYS A 381 -7.99 -8.47 11.67
CA LYS A 381 -9.40 -8.06 11.68
C LYS A 381 -9.51 -6.75 10.91
N PRO A 382 -10.58 -6.53 10.15
CA PRO A 382 -10.83 -5.22 9.56
C PRO A 382 -11.04 -4.17 10.66
N PRO A 383 -10.61 -2.91 10.47
CA PRO A 383 -10.75 -1.87 11.48
C PRO A 383 -12.23 -1.50 11.73
N PHE A 384 -12.56 -1.17 12.97
CA PHE A 384 -13.91 -0.76 13.37
C PHE A 384 -14.19 0.69 12.97
N LEU A 385 -14.87 0.92 11.84
CA LEU A 385 -15.17 2.27 11.32
C LEU A 385 -16.26 3.05 12.11
N LYS A 386 -16.90 2.45 13.12
CA LYS A 386 -18.01 3.09 13.86
C LYS A 386 -17.58 4.28 14.71
N THR A 387 -16.32 4.33 15.13
CA THR A 387 -15.75 5.39 15.98
C THR A 387 -15.18 6.59 15.22
N LEU A 388 -15.11 6.52 13.88
CA LEU A 388 -14.57 7.60 13.05
C LEU A 388 -15.66 8.52 12.47
N ARG A 389 -16.95 8.21 12.68
CA ARG A 389 -18.09 8.97 12.12
C ARG A 389 -18.67 10.04 13.05
N THR A 390 -17.97 10.35 14.14
CA THR A 390 -18.26 11.46 15.07
C THR A 390 -17.11 12.44 15.01
#